data_AF-A0A9D6TR92-F1
#
_entry.id   AF-A0A9D6TR92-F1
#
_cell.length_a   1.000
_cell.length_b   1.000
_cell.length_c   1.000
_cell.angle_alpha   90.00
_cell.angle_beta   90.00
_cell.angle_gamma   90.00
#
_symmetry.space_group_name_H-M   'P 1'
#
loop_
_entity.id
_entity.type
_entity.pdbx_description
1 polymer ?
#
loop_
_entity_poly.entity_id
_entity_poly.type
_entity_poly.pdbx_seq_one_letter_code
_entity_poly.pdbx_strand_id
1 'polypeptide(L)' 'HGSLVAAPRRVCLPDCPTPTSPALADHYYPRAGHIVAAVRETLGLRADPSDLAVSAGVELDKPNPAFTGPF' A
#
# COMPACT_ATOMS: atom_id res chain seq x y z
N HIS A 1 -32.54 4.77 7.55
CA HIS A 1 -31.27 5.25 8.14
C HIS A 1 -30.20 4.18 7.95
N GLY A 2 -29.06 4.51 7.35
CA GLY A 2 -27.92 3.59 7.21
C GLY A 2 -26.94 3.82 8.36
N SER A 3 -26.53 2.75 9.04
CA SER A 3 -25.45 2.77 10.03
C SER A 3 -24.23 2.05 9.46
N LEU A 4 -23.02 2.47 9.88
CA LEU A 4 -21.81 1.73 9.56
C LEU A 4 -21.81 0.40 10.31
N VAL A 5 -21.42 -0.68 9.62
CA VAL A 5 -21.31 -2.03 10.18
C VAL A 5 -19.93 -2.30 10.79
N ALA A 6 -18.95 -1.44 10.51
CA ALA A 6 -17.59 -1.50 11.04
C ALA A 6 -17.00 -0.08 11.12
N ALA A 7 -15.99 0.10 11.98
CA ALA A 7 -15.26 1.37 12.06
C ALA A 7 -14.47 1.62 10.75
N PRO A 8 -14.46 2.86 10.22
CA PRO A 8 -13.58 3.22 9.12
C PRO A 8 -12.12 2.99 9.49
N ARG A 9 -11.29 2.63 8.50
CA ARG A 9 -9.85 2.40 8.69
C ARG A 9 -9.00 3.30 7.81
N ARG A 10 -7.84 3.68 8.33
CA ARG A 10 -6.85 4.51 7.64
C ARG A 10 -5.81 3.63 6.97
N VAL A 11 -5.48 3.94 5.72
CA VAL A 11 -4.33 3.39 5.00
C VAL A 11 -3.48 4.60 4.61
N CYS A 12 -2.36 4.79 5.32
CA CYS A 12 -1.54 5.99 5.25
C CYS A 12 -0.06 5.63 5.22
N LEU A 13 0.79 6.61 4.89
CA LEU A 13 2.23 6.48 5.08
C LEU A 13 2.56 6.22 6.56
N PRO A 14 3.67 5.52 6.85
CA PRO A 14 4.20 5.41 8.21
C PRO A 14 4.49 6.79 8.80
N ASP A 15 4.40 6.89 10.13
CA ASP A 15 4.70 8.12 10.87
C ASP A 15 6.22 8.30 11.06
N CYS A 16 6.93 8.39 9.93
CA CYS A 16 8.36 8.62 9.86
C CYS A 16 8.73 9.36 8.55
N PRO A 17 9.93 9.98 8.49
CA PRO A 17 10.39 10.66 7.28
C PRO A 17 10.46 9.72 6.09
N THR A 18 10.25 10.28 4.90
CA THR A 18 10.38 9.54 3.64
C THR A 18 11.81 9.00 3.49
N PRO A 19 11.97 7.70 3.17
CA PRO A 19 13.29 7.10 3.05
C PRO A 19 14.00 7.57 1.78
N THR A 20 15.33 7.53 1.80
CA THR A 20 16.18 7.75 0.63
C THR A 20 16.85 6.47 0.11
N SER A 21 16.60 5.34 0.79
CA SER A 21 17.17 4.03 0.46
C SER A 21 16.11 3.13 -0.17
N PRO A 22 16.37 2.49 -1.33
CA PRO A 22 15.39 1.62 -2.00
C PRO A 22 14.84 0.50 -1.10
N ALA A 23 15.71 -0.14 -0.31
CA ALA A 23 15.31 -1.21 0.61
C ALA A 23 14.28 -0.78 1.67
N LEU A 24 14.26 0.51 2.04
CA LEU A 24 13.27 1.04 2.97
C LEU A 24 11.98 1.50 2.26
N ALA A 25 12.08 1.94 1.01
CA ALA A 25 10.94 2.33 0.20
C ALA A 25 9.93 1.18 -0.01
N ASP A 26 10.42 -0.06 -0.09
CA ASP A 26 9.61 -1.28 -0.20
C ASP A 26 8.55 -1.45 0.90
N HIS A 27 8.80 -0.83 2.06
CA HIS A 27 7.96 -0.86 3.25
C HIS A 27 7.30 0.47 3.59
N TYR A 28 7.57 1.54 2.84
CA TYR A 28 7.10 2.89 3.17
C TYR A 28 5.78 3.25 2.48
N TYR A 29 5.62 2.89 1.20
CA TYR A 29 4.46 3.29 0.42
C TYR A 29 3.34 2.24 0.47
N PRO A 30 2.14 2.58 1.01
CA PRO A 30 0.96 1.73 0.86
C PRO A 30 0.63 1.50 -0.61
N ARG A 31 0.27 0.27 -0.92
CA ARG A 31 -0.05 -0.22 -2.27
C ARG A 31 -1.46 -0.78 -2.31
N ALA A 32 -1.95 -1.14 -3.50
CA ALA A 32 -3.25 -1.79 -3.67
C ALA A 32 -3.47 -2.98 -2.71
N GLY A 33 -2.46 -3.82 -2.52
CA GLY A 33 -2.52 -4.94 -1.59
C GLY A 33 -2.76 -4.55 -0.13
N HIS A 34 -2.23 -3.40 0.31
CA HIS A 34 -2.48 -2.88 1.66
C HIS A 34 -3.94 -2.42 1.81
N ILE A 35 -4.55 -1.89 0.74
CA ILE A 35 -5.98 -1.55 0.72
C ILE A 35 -6.82 -2.82 0.79
N VAL A 36 -6.48 -3.85 0.00
CA VAL A 36 -7.18 -5.15 0.03
C VAL A 36 -7.10 -5.77 1.42
N ALA A 37 -5.91 -5.81 2.03
CA ALA A 37 -5.72 -6.28 3.40
C ALA A 37 -6.57 -5.46 4.39
N ALA A 38 -6.55 -4.13 4.30
CA ALA A 38 -7.35 -3.27 5.17
C ALA A 38 -8.87 -3.52 5.01
N VAL A 39 -9.35 -3.76 3.79
CA VAL A 39 -10.76 -4.11 3.55
C VAL A 39 -11.08 -5.48 4.15
N ARG A 40 -10.25 -6.50 3.90
CA ARG A 40 -10.45 -7.85 4.44
C ARG A 40 -10.60 -7.83 5.96
N GLU A 41 -9.68 -7.22 6.70
CA GLU A 41 -9.79 -7.25 8.17
C GLU A 41 -10.92 -6.33 8.67
N THR A 42 -11.31 -5.29 7.93
CA THR A 42 -12.52 -4.50 8.24
C THR A 42 -13.78 -5.37 8.15
N LEU A 43 -13.79 -6.35 7.24
CA LEU A 43 -14.87 -7.32 7.08
C LEU A 43 -14.70 -8.58 7.96
N GLY A 44 -13.73 -8.60 8.89
CA GLY A 44 -13.45 -9.77 9.74
C GLY A 44 -12.80 -10.95 9.01
N LEU A 45 -12.26 -10.73 7.81
CA LEU A 45 -11.54 -11.73 7.03
C LEU A 45 -10.03 -11.64 7.27
N ARG A 46 -9.33 -12.76 7.11
CA ARG A 46 -7.87 -12.78 7.20
C ARG A 46 -7.24 -12.16 5.95
N ALA A 47 -6.27 -11.26 6.15
CA ALA A 47 -5.45 -10.73 5.07
C ALA A 47 -4.57 -11.83 4.44
N ASP A 48 -4.38 -11.76 3.13
CA ASP A 48 -3.48 -12.66 2.41
C ASP A 48 -2.08 -12.03 2.33
N PRO A 49 -1.02 -12.68 2.85
CA PRO A 49 0.33 -12.15 2.78
C PRO A 49 0.83 -11.93 1.34
N SER A 50 0.29 -12.67 0.37
CA SER A 50 0.67 -12.51 -1.03
C SER A 50 0.21 -11.17 -1.61
N ASP A 51 -0.87 -10.58 -1.10
CA ASP A 51 -1.33 -9.24 -1.49
C ASP A 51 -0.26 -8.18 -1.13
N LEU A 52 0.54 -8.42 -0.10
CA LEU A 52 1.57 -7.48 0.38
C LEU A 52 2.94 -7.68 -0.27
N ALA A 53 3.14 -8.75 -1.04
CA ALA A 53 4.43 -9.05 -1.65
C ALA A 53 4.85 -7.98 -2.66
N VAL A 54 6.14 -7.62 -2.66
CA VAL A 54 6.77 -6.84 -3.73
C VAL A 54 7.39 -7.81 -4.71
N SER A 55 7.05 -7.68 -6.00
CA SER A 55 7.69 -8.48 -7.03
C SER A 55 9.16 -8.11 -7.15
N ALA A 56 10.03 -9.12 -7.30
CA ALA A 56 11.46 -8.89 -7.47
C ALA A 56 11.75 -7.97 -8.67
N GLY A 57 12.66 -7.02 -8.48
CA GLY A 57 13.06 -6.06 -9.52
C GLY A 57 12.15 -4.85 -9.70
N VAL A 58 11.08 -4.72 -8.90
CA VAL A 58 10.24 -3.51 -8.89
C VAL A 58 10.82 -2.49 -7.92
N GLU A 59 11.14 -1.30 -8.41
CA GLU A 59 11.51 -0.16 -7.57
C GLU A 59 10.28 0.72 -7.33
N LEU A 60 9.79 0.74 -6.09
CA LEU A 60 8.54 1.44 -5.75
C LEU A 60 8.64 2.96 -5.73
N ASP A 61 9.86 3.49 -5.58
CA ASP A 61 10.14 4.93 -5.51
C ASP A 61 10.66 5.46 -6.86
N LYS A 62 10.21 4.87 -7.96
CA LYS A 62 10.51 5.36 -9.31
C LYS A 62 9.22 5.51 -10.12
N PRO A 63 9.11 6.57 -10.94
CA PRO A 63 8.01 6.69 -11.89
C PRO A 63 7.92 5.47 -12.82
N ASN A 64 6.72 5.17 -13.30
CA ASN A 64 6.52 4.10 -14.27
C ASN A 64 7.34 4.40 -15.54
N PRO A 65 8.26 3.51 -15.97
CA PRO A 65 9.13 3.75 -17.13
C PRO A 65 8.36 3.83 -18.46
N ALA A 66 7.13 3.32 -18.53
CA ALA A 66 6.28 3.46 -19.71
C ALA A 66 5.74 4.90 -19.89
N PHE A 67 5.86 5.76 -18.87
CA PHE A 67 5.47 7.15 -18.97
C PHE A 67 6.44 7.93 -19.86
N THR A 68 5.92 8.44 -20.98
CA THR A 68 6.64 9.27 -21.96
C THR A 68 5.94 10.63 -22.06
N GLY A 69 5.94 11.37 -20.96
CA GLY A 69 5.41 12.73 -20.89
C GLY A 69 6.53 13.78 -20.74
N PRO A 70 6.23 15.07 -20.90
CA PRO A 70 7.20 16.10 -20.59
C PRO A 70 7.48 16.06 -19.08
N PHE A 71 8.74 15.83 -18.73
CA PHE A 71 9.32 16.21 -17.44
C PHE A 71 10.09 17.51 -17.63
#